data_AF-W8VF96-F1
#
_entry.id   AF-W8VF96-F1
#
_cell.length_a   1.000
_cell.length_b   1.000
_cell.length_c   1.000
_cell.angle_alpha   90.00
_cell.angle_beta   90.00
_cell.angle_gamma   90.00
#
_symmetry.space_group_name_H-M   'P 1'
#
loop_
_entity.id
_entity.type
_entity.pdbx_description
1 polymer ?
#
loop_
_entity_poly.entity_id
_entity_poly.type
_entity_poly.pdbx_seq_one_letter_code
_entity_poly.pdbx_strand_id
1 'polypeptide(L)'
;MNAGWRCAFPACTSHAETDMKLAVVTGYVVCTVRHEGLAHDKLLMVEMLNARGEPDGQCAVAIDSIGAGCGEWVLLVSGSSARQAHAHGASPVDLCVIGIVDEAAADGQVLFHK
;
A
#
# COMPACT_ATOMS: atom_id res chain seq x y z
N MET A 1 30.33 24.49 -22.57
CA MET A 1 29.16 24.78 -23.43
C MET A 1 28.00 23.97 -22.87
N ASN A 2 27.09 24.67 -22.20
CA ASN A 2 25.97 24.13 -21.44
C ASN A 2 24.86 23.68 -22.39
N ALA A 3 24.42 22.43 -22.27
CA ALA A 3 23.14 21.98 -22.82
C ALA A 3 22.21 21.72 -21.63
N GLY A 4 21.32 22.68 -21.37
CA GLY A 4 20.29 22.58 -20.37
C GLY A 4 19.24 21.56 -20.78
N TRP A 5 19.09 20.51 -19.97
CA TRP A 5 17.90 19.68 -19.94
C TRP A 5 17.13 20.07 -18.69
N ARG A 6 16.32 21.12 -18.80
CA ARG A 6 15.26 21.36 -17.82
C ARG A 6 14.18 20.35 -18.16
N CYS A 7 14.00 19.34 -17.32
CA CYS A 7 12.78 18.53 -17.33
C CYS A 7 11.59 19.48 -17.21
N ALA A 8 10.91 19.73 -18.33
CA ALA A 8 9.62 20.40 -18.36
C ALA A 8 8.55 19.34 -18.08
N PHE A 9 8.55 18.80 -16.86
CA PHE A 9 7.32 18.25 -16.32
C PHE A 9 6.62 19.39 -15.57
N PRO A 10 5.36 19.72 -15.90
CA PRO A 10 4.59 20.59 -15.04
C PRO A 10 4.62 19.97 -13.64
N ALA A 11 4.93 20.77 -12.63
CA ALA A 11 4.77 20.35 -11.25
C ALA A 11 3.35 19.81 -11.10
N CYS A 12 3.22 18.49 -11.01
CA CYS A 12 1.96 17.85 -10.69
C CYS A 12 1.69 18.20 -9.23
N THR A 13 1.08 19.36 -9.02
CA THR A 13 0.52 19.79 -7.74
C THR A 13 -0.75 18.98 -7.50
N SER A 14 -0.58 17.70 -7.24
CA SER A 14 -1.39 17.00 -6.25
C SER A 14 -0.38 16.57 -5.21
N HIS A 15 -0.37 17.21 -4.04
CA HIS A 15 0.14 16.52 -2.86
C HIS A 15 -0.71 15.26 -2.76
N ALA A 16 -0.25 14.14 -3.32
CA ALA A 16 -0.69 12.84 -2.87
C ALA A 16 -0.13 12.76 -1.46
N GLU A 17 -0.97 13.18 -0.53
CA GLU A 17 -0.75 13.13 0.90
C GLU A 17 -0.06 11.81 1.22
N THR A 18 1.08 11.89 1.89
CA THR A 18 1.86 10.75 2.41
C THR A 18 1.10 10.10 3.55
N ASP A 19 -0.12 9.67 3.26
CA ASP A 19 -1.04 9.14 4.24
C ASP A 19 -1.05 7.63 4.14
N MET A 20 -1.00 7.02 5.31
CA MET A 20 -1.27 5.61 5.43
C MET A 20 -2.74 5.38 5.08
N LYS A 21 -3.03 4.30 4.34
CA LYS A 21 -4.38 3.98 3.90
C LYS A 21 -4.90 2.74 4.61
N LEU A 22 -6.19 2.76 4.95
CA LEU A 22 -6.90 1.57 5.38
C LEU A 22 -7.37 0.79 4.15
N ALA A 23 -7.22 -0.52 4.20
CA ALA A 23 -7.71 -1.43 3.18
C ALA A 23 -8.15 -2.74 3.80
N VAL A 24 -8.96 -3.50 3.07
CA VAL A 24 -9.28 -4.90 3.38
C VAL A 24 -8.57 -5.82 2.40
N VAL A 25 -8.02 -6.93 2.89
CA VAL A 25 -7.41 -7.95 2.03
C VAL A 25 -8.50 -8.78 1.35
N THR A 26 -8.60 -8.68 0.04
CA THR A 26 -9.62 -9.39 -0.75
C THR A 26 -9.07 -10.70 -1.35
N GLY A 27 -7.75 -10.85 -1.44
CA GLY A 27 -7.14 -12.06 -2.00
C GLY A 27 -5.62 -12.00 -2.05
N TYR A 28 -5.04 -12.81 -2.94
CA TYR A 28 -3.59 -12.88 -3.16
C TYR A 28 -3.27 -13.06 -4.64
N VAL A 29 -2.05 -12.67 -5.03
CA VAL A 29 -1.51 -12.83 -6.38
C VAL A 29 -0.33 -13.79 -6.34
N VAL A 30 -0.29 -14.74 -7.27
CA VAL A 30 0.85 -15.64 -7.46
C VAL A 30 1.61 -15.22 -8.71
N CYS A 31 2.88 -14.85 -8.54
CA CYS A 31 3.75 -14.44 -9.63
C CYS A 31 5.07 -15.21 -9.58
N THR A 32 5.27 -16.17 -10.49
CA THR A 32 6.46 -17.04 -10.52
C THR A 32 7.66 -16.41 -11.20
N VAL A 33 7.43 -15.43 -12.08
CA VAL A 33 8.48 -14.66 -12.77
C VAL A 33 8.37 -13.20 -12.31
N ARG A 34 9.27 -12.79 -11.42
CA ARG A 34 9.26 -11.47 -10.78
C ARG A 34 10.67 -10.96 -10.52
N HIS A 35 10.81 -9.67 -10.23
CA HIS A 35 12.09 -9.07 -9.86
C HIS A 35 12.68 -9.77 -8.62
N GLU A 36 14.00 -9.96 -8.58
CA GLU A 36 14.68 -10.68 -7.49
C GLU A 36 14.42 -10.06 -6.11
N GLY A 37 14.31 -8.73 -6.05
CA GLY A 37 13.92 -7.99 -4.85
C GLY A 37 12.50 -8.26 -4.33
N LEU A 38 11.68 -9.05 -5.04
CA LEU A 38 10.34 -9.48 -4.62
C LEU A 38 10.27 -10.99 -4.36
N ALA A 39 11.41 -11.69 -4.38
CA ALA A 39 11.45 -13.15 -4.47
C ALA A 39 10.80 -13.90 -3.30
N HIS A 40 10.62 -13.26 -2.13
CA HIS A 40 10.10 -13.92 -0.92
C HIS A 40 8.81 -13.32 -0.38
N ASP A 41 8.30 -12.25 -1.01
CA ASP A 41 7.16 -11.52 -0.48
C ASP A 41 5.83 -12.11 -0.93
N LYS A 42 4.85 -12.05 -0.03
CA LYS A 42 3.46 -12.35 -0.35
C LYS A 42 2.86 -11.13 -1.04
N LEU A 43 2.19 -11.36 -2.17
CA LEU A 43 1.46 -10.32 -2.89
C LEU A 43 -0.01 -10.43 -2.51
N LEU A 44 -0.54 -9.42 -1.81
CA LEU A 44 -1.93 -9.35 -1.43
C LEU A 44 -2.71 -8.46 -2.38
N MET A 45 -3.89 -8.93 -2.79
CA MET A 45 -4.88 -8.07 -3.42
C MET A 45 -5.69 -7.40 -2.31
N VAL A 46 -5.74 -6.08 -2.34
CA VAL A 46 -6.37 -5.25 -1.30
C VAL A 46 -7.33 -4.26 -1.94
N GLU A 47 -8.40 -3.92 -1.23
CA GLU A 47 -9.36 -2.89 -1.63
C GLU A 47 -9.38 -1.79 -0.58
N MET A 48 -9.27 -0.53 -1.02
CA MET A 48 -9.20 0.61 -0.11
C MET A 48 -10.54 0.82 0.61
N LEU A 49 -10.46 1.28 1.86
CA LEU A 49 -11.63 1.60 2.67
C LEU A 49 -11.86 3.11 2.67
N ASN A 50 -13.12 3.50 2.47
CA ASN A 50 -13.53 4.90 2.60
C ASN A 50 -13.62 5.30 4.09
N ALA A 51 -13.93 6.58 4.36
CA ALA A 51 -14.05 7.11 5.73
C ALA A 51 -15.14 6.44 6.59
N ARG A 52 -16.06 5.69 5.98
CA ARG A 52 -17.11 4.92 6.66
C ARG A 52 -16.72 3.46 6.88
N GLY A 53 -15.51 3.04 6.47
CA GLY A 53 -15.08 1.65 6.57
C GLY A 53 -15.65 0.74 5.50
N GLU A 54 -16.18 1.28 4.41
CA GLU A 54 -16.71 0.49 3.30
C GLU A 54 -15.66 0.41 2.17
N PRO A 55 -15.53 -0.75 1.49
CA PRO A 55 -14.67 -0.87 0.32
C PRO A 55 -15.10 0.11 -0.78
N ASP A 56 -14.15 0.86 -1.34
CA ASP A 56 -14.42 1.93 -2.30
C ASP A 56 -14.29 1.51 -3.77
N GLY A 57 -14.03 0.22 -4.04
CA GLY A 57 -13.81 -0.34 -5.37
C GLY A 57 -12.37 -0.17 -5.89
N GLN A 58 -11.49 0.57 -5.22
CA GLN A 58 -10.10 0.75 -5.64
C GLN A 58 -9.25 -0.44 -5.19
N CYS A 59 -9.03 -1.37 -6.11
CA CYS A 59 -8.14 -2.51 -5.91
C CYS A 59 -6.67 -2.14 -6.16
N ALA A 60 -5.78 -2.63 -5.30
CA ALA A 60 -4.34 -2.53 -5.45
C ALA A 60 -3.65 -3.85 -5.06
N VAL A 61 -2.36 -3.95 -5.37
CA VAL A 61 -1.50 -5.06 -4.92
C VAL A 61 -0.49 -4.52 -3.93
N ALA A 62 -0.47 -5.09 -2.73
CA ALA A 62 0.47 -4.71 -1.67
C ALA A 62 1.42 -5.86 -1.36
N ILE A 63 2.66 -5.53 -1.02
CA ILE A 63 3.61 -6.46 -0.43
C ILE A 63 3.22 -6.69 1.03
N ASP A 64 3.21 -7.95 1.46
CA ASP A 64 2.96 -8.33 2.84
C ASP A 64 4.15 -9.10 3.41
N SER A 65 4.75 -8.52 4.44
CA SER A 65 5.81 -9.12 5.27
C SER A 65 5.34 -9.47 6.69
N ILE A 66 4.08 -9.17 7.02
CA ILE A 66 3.51 -9.31 8.37
C ILE A 66 2.69 -10.60 8.48
N GLY A 67 2.09 -11.05 7.38
CA GLY A 67 1.32 -12.28 7.30
C GLY A 67 -0.19 -12.06 7.37
N ALA A 68 -0.68 -10.97 6.78
CA ALA A 68 -2.10 -10.68 6.70
C ALA A 68 -2.86 -11.73 5.86
N GLY A 69 -4.04 -12.10 6.35
CA GLY A 69 -4.99 -13.03 5.74
C GLY A 69 -6.11 -12.34 4.98
N CYS A 70 -6.82 -13.08 4.14
CA CYS A 70 -8.00 -12.56 3.45
C CYS A 70 -9.11 -12.22 4.46
N GLY A 71 -9.76 -11.08 4.27
CA GLY A 71 -10.77 -10.52 5.16
C GLY A 71 -10.22 -9.63 6.27
N GLU A 72 -8.90 -9.61 6.50
CA GLU A 72 -8.30 -8.74 7.50
C GLU A 72 -8.22 -7.29 7.00
N TRP A 73 -8.48 -6.35 7.92
CA TRP A 73 -8.20 -4.95 7.70
C TRP A 73 -6.71 -4.69 7.92
N VAL A 74 -6.10 -3.93 7.02
CA VAL A 74 -4.67 -3.66 7.00
C VAL A 74 -4.39 -2.18 6.84
N LEU A 75 -3.26 -1.76 7.40
CA LEU A 75 -2.70 -0.43 7.21
C LEU A 75 -1.62 -0.50 6.12
N LEU A 76 -1.76 0.34 5.10
CA LEU A 76 -0.88 0.40 3.95
C LEU A 76 -0.05 1.67 3.96
N VAL A 77 1.19 1.57 3.45
CA VAL A 77 2.03 2.73 3.13
C VAL A 77 2.48 2.66 1.68
N SER A 78 2.58 3.81 1.01
CA SER A 78 2.96 3.90 -0.40
C SER A 78 4.29 4.62 -0.65
N GLY A 79 4.80 4.50 -1.87
CA GLY A 79 5.95 5.26 -2.37
C GLY A 79 7.29 4.87 -1.73
N SER A 80 8.12 5.86 -1.41
CA SER A 80 9.44 5.61 -0.80
C SER A 80 9.35 4.95 0.56
N SER A 81 8.31 5.26 1.34
CA SER A 81 8.08 4.64 2.65
C SER A 81 7.75 3.15 2.52
N ALA A 82 7.08 2.74 1.44
CA ALA A 82 6.87 1.31 1.17
C ALA A 82 8.19 0.55 0.98
N ARG A 83 9.17 1.15 0.27
CA ARG A 83 10.51 0.57 0.13
C ARG A 83 11.28 0.52 1.45
N GLN A 84 11.07 1.49 2.34
CA GLN A 84 11.70 1.50 3.66
C GLN A 84 11.08 0.47 4.61
N ALA A 85 9.76 0.30 4.54
CA ALA A 85 9.04 -0.74 5.29
C ALA A 85 9.36 -2.14 4.77
N HIS A 86 9.67 -2.25 3.49
CA HIS A 86 10.14 -3.48 2.87
C HIS A 86 11.60 -3.79 3.27
N ALA A 87 11.89 -5.05 3.56
CA ALA A 87 13.22 -5.48 4.06
C ALA A 87 14.38 -5.15 3.10
N HIS A 88 14.09 -5.01 1.80
CA HIS A 88 15.06 -4.71 0.77
C HIS A 88 14.78 -3.34 0.15
N GLY A 89 15.44 -2.29 0.66
CA GLY A 89 15.21 -0.89 0.27
C GLY A 89 15.45 -0.52 -1.20
N ALA A 90 16.12 -1.39 -1.97
CA ALA A 90 16.32 -1.24 -3.41
C ALA A 90 15.21 -1.90 -4.27
N SER A 91 14.23 -2.55 -3.63
CA SER A 91 13.21 -3.31 -4.34
C SER A 91 12.19 -2.40 -5.02
N PRO A 92 11.64 -2.82 -6.18
CA PRO A 92 10.63 -2.04 -6.90
C PRO A 92 9.26 -2.18 -6.23
N VAL A 93 9.15 -1.71 -4.98
CA VAL A 93 7.93 -1.72 -4.16
C VAL A 93 7.40 -0.30 -4.00
N ASP A 94 6.10 -0.12 -4.20
CA ASP A 94 5.40 1.16 -4.05
C ASP A 94 4.17 1.08 -3.14
N LEU A 95 3.81 -0.11 -2.64
CA LEU A 95 2.75 -0.34 -1.67
C LEU A 95 3.09 -1.52 -0.75
N CYS A 96 3.02 -1.31 0.56
CA CYS A 96 3.38 -2.32 1.56
C CYS A 96 2.38 -2.32 2.72
N VAL A 97 2.02 -3.51 3.20
CA VAL A 97 1.29 -3.72 4.45
C VAL A 97 2.24 -3.48 5.61
N ILE A 98 1.88 -2.54 6.49
CA ILE A 98 2.67 -2.16 7.67
C ILE A 98 1.98 -2.50 8.99
N GLY A 99 0.73 -2.97 8.96
CA GLY A 99 0.02 -3.45 10.14
C GLY A 99 -1.29 -4.16 9.81
N ILE A 100 -1.72 -5.02 10.73
CA ILE A 100 -3.06 -5.59 10.76
C ILE A 100 -3.86 -4.77 11.77
N VAL A 101 -5.07 -4.38 11.40
CA VAL A 101 -5.94 -3.53 12.22
C VAL A 101 -6.73 -4.42 13.18
N ASP A 102 -6.68 -4.11 14.47
CA ASP A 102 -7.53 -4.74 15.48
C ASP A 102 -8.83 -3.96 15.70
N GLU A 103 -8.78 -2.63 15.67
CA GLU A 103 -9.94 -1.74 15.82
C GLU A 103 -9.77 -0.45 15.01
N ALA A 104 -10.86 0.04 14.42
CA ALA A 104 -10.93 1.36 13.81
C ALA A 104 -12.24 2.06 14.22
N ALA A 105 -12.16 3.33 14.61
CA ALA A 105 -13.31 4.13 15.01
C ALA A 105 -13.22 5.55 14.43
N ALA A 106 -14.37 6.11 14.04
CA ALA A 106 -14.52 7.47 13.54
C ALA A 106 -15.85 8.06 14.02
N ASP A 107 -15.91 9.38 14.25
CA ASP A 107 -17.13 10.08 14.70
C ASP A 107 -17.81 9.47 15.95
N GLY A 108 -17.01 8.88 16.84
CA GLY A 108 -17.51 8.21 18.05
C GLY A 108 -18.18 6.85 17.81
N GLN A 109 -18.06 6.30 16.59
CA GLN A 109 -18.58 4.99 16.21
C GLN A 109 -17.43 4.04 15.84
N VAL A 110 -17.55 2.79 16.28
CA VAL A 110 -16.62 1.73 15.86
C VAL A 110 -16.97 1.32 14.43
N LEU A 111 -16.01 1.47 13.52
CA LEU A 111 -16.11 1.04 12.12
C LEU A 111 -15.75 -0.44 11.97
N PHE A 112 -14.75 -0.90 12.72
CA PHE A 112 -14.26 -2.27 12.69
C PHE A 112 -13.67 -2.67 14.05
N HIS A 113 -13.87 -3.92 14.42
CA HIS A 113 -13.22 -4.58 15.55
C HIS A 113 -13.06 -6.07 15.20
N LYS A 114 -11.85 -6.61 15.39
CA LYS A 114 -11.48 -7.99 15.04
C LYS A 114 -12.00 -9.03 16.04
#